data_AF-A0A956WWX1-F1
#
_entry.id   AF-A0A956WWX1-F1
#
_cell.length_a   1.000
_cell.length_b   1.000
_cell.length_c   1.000
_cell.angle_alpha   90.00
_cell.angle_beta   90.00
_cell.angle_gamma   90.00
#
_symmetry.space_group_name_H-M   'P 1'
#
loop_
_entity.id
_entity.type
_entity.pdbx_description
1 polymer ?
#
loop_
_entity_poly.entity_id
_entity_poly.type
_entity_poly.pdbx_seq_one_letter_code
_entity_poly.pdbx_strand_id
1 'polypeptide(L)' 'MTAITATKARSSLYQLLDSVAESHEPVLITGRRSNAVLVSEDDWRAINETLYLLSIPGMRESIIEGMNTPFDECDGEVEW' A
#
# COMPACT_ATOMS: atom_id res chain seq x y z
N MET A 1 4.48 -6.30 -10.45
CA MET A 1 3.73 -5.33 -11.29
C MET A 1 3.58 -5.84 -12.73
N THR A 2 2.39 -6.36 -13.05
CA THR A 2 2.03 -6.86 -14.38
C THR A 2 1.34 -5.77 -15.20
N ALA A 3 1.58 -5.72 -16.51
CA ALA A 3 0.90 -4.80 -17.41
C ALA A 3 -0.15 -5.52 -18.27
N ILE A 4 -1.36 -4.95 -18.34
CA ILE A 4 -2.47 -5.46 -19.15
C ILE A 4 -3.14 -4.34 -19.92
N THR A 5 -3.79 -4.64 -21.04
CA THR A 5 -4.55 -3.63 -21.79
C THR A 5 -5.89 -3.31 -21.11
N ALA A 6 -6.41 -2.11 -21.31
CA ALA A 6 -7.74 -1.71 -20.82
C ALA A 6 -8.86 -2.66 -21.27
N THR A 7 -8.77 -3.22 -22.49
CA THR A 7 -9.72 -4.22 -22.99
C THR A 7 -9.69 -5.50 -22.17
N LYS A 8 -8.49 -6.00 -21.84
CA LYS A 8 -8.33 -7.20 -21.01
C LYS A 8 -8.78 -6.93 -19.57
N ALA A 9 -8.40 -5.79 -19.00
CA ALA A 9 -8.82 -5.37 -17.68
C ALA A 9 -10.35 -5.34 -17.55
N ARG A 10 -11.04 -4.79 -18.54
CA ARG A 10 -12.51 -4.74 -18.57
C ARG A 10 -13.14 -6.14 -18.56
N SER A 11 -12.58 -7.10 -19.30
CA SER A 11 -13.13 -8.47 -19.36
C SER A 11 -12.87 -9.30 -18.09
N SER A 12 -11.88 -8.93 -17.28
CA SER A 12 -11.45 -9.69 -16.11
C SER A 12 -11.44 -8.84 -14.83
N LEU A 13 -12.28 -7.81 -14.74
CA LEU A 13 -12.20 -6.81 -13.66
C LEU A 13 -12.37 -7.44 -12.28
N TYR A 14 -13.35 -8.33 -12.08
CA TYR A 14 -13.57 -8.99 -10.79
C TYR A 14 -12.36 -9.82 -10.34
N GLN A 15 -11.80 -10.64 -11.25
CA GLN A 15 -10.60 -11.42 -10.96
C GLN A 15 -9.40 -10.53 -10.62
N LEU A 16 -9.29 -9.36 -11.26
CA LEU A 16 -8.22 -8.41 -10.96
C LEU A 16 -8.40 -7.77 -9.59
N LEU A 17 -9.64 -7.47 -9.16
CA LEU A 17 -9.93 -6.96 -7.82
C LEU A 17 -9.51 -7.97 -6.75
N ASP A 18 -9.92 -9.23 -6.92
CA ASP A 18 -9.54 -10.32 -5.99
C ASP A 18 -8.01 -10.50 -5.99
N SER A 19 -7.40 -10.54 -7.17
CA SER A 19 -5.96 -10.72 -7.30
C SER A 19 -5.15 -9.60 -6.65
N VAL A 20 -5.51 -8.32 -6.80
CA VAL A 20 -4.77 -7.22 -6.16
C VAL A 20 -4.99 -7.20 -4.65
N ALA A 21 -6.17 -7.58 -4.17
CA ALA A 21 -6.47 -7.66 -2.74
C ALA A 21 -5.71 -8.82 -2.05
N GLU A 22 -5.57 -9.96 -2.72
CA GLU A 22 -4.86 -11.12 -2.15
C GLU A 22 -3.33 -11.04 -2.28
N SER A 23 -2.84 -10.53 -3.42
CA SER A 23 -1.40 -10.51 -3.70
C SER A 23 -0.69 -9.26 -3.22
N HIS A 24 -1.43 -8.18 -2.93
CA HIS A 24 -0.89 -6.84 -2.70
C HIS A 24 0.05 -6.35 -3.82
N GLU A 25 -0.10 -6.88 -5.04
CA GLU A 25 0.66 -6.45 -6.20
C GLU A 25 -0.14 -5.49 -7.10
N PRO A 26 0.39 -4.30 -7.43
CA PRO A 26 -0.27 -3.39 -8.35
C PRO A 26 -0.28 -3.94 -9.78
N VAL A 27 -1.34 -3.62 -10.52
CA VAL A 27 -1.48 -3.93 -11.96
C VAL A 27 -1.52 -2.64 -12.77
N LEU A 28 -0.65 -2.54 -13.77
CA LEU A 28 -0.66 -1.45 -14.74
C LEU A 28 -1.67 -1.74 -15.85
N ILE A 29 -2.67 -0.88 -15.99
CA ILE A 29 -3.66 -0.92 -17.07
C ILE A 29 -3.24 0.08 -18.15
N THR A 30 -2.91 -0.42 -19.34
CA THR A 30 -2.51 0.39 -20.49
C THR A 30 -3.69 0.67 -21.41
N GLY A 31 -3.98 1.95 -21.63
CA GLY A 31 -5.01 2.42 -22.55
C GLY A 31 -4.40 3.07 -23.79
N ARG A 32 -5.24 3.37 -24.79
CA ARG A 32 -4.79 4.02 -26.02
C ARG A 32 -4.36 5.50 -25.81
N ARG A 33 -4.92 6.17 -24.81
CA ARG A 33 -4.67 7.59 -24.50
C ARG A 33 -3.96 7.80 -23.17
N SER A 34 -4.20 6.90 -22.22
CA SER A 34 -3.83 7.07 -20.81
C SER A 34 -3.65 5.70 -20.17
N ASN A 35 -2.81 5.63 -19.14
CA ASN A 35 -2.62 4.44 -18.32
C ASN A 35 -3.19 4.69 -16.92
N ALA A 36 -3.50 3.62 -16.21
CA ALA A 36 -3.93 3.64 -14.82
C ALA A 36 -3.25 2.51 -14.06
N VAL A 37 -3.14 2.64 -12.74
CA VAL A 37 -2.68 1.55 -11.86
C VAL A 37 -3.87 1.12 -11.02
N LEU A 38 -4.14 -0.18 -10.99
CA LEU A 38 -5.07 -0.80 -10.05
C LEU A 38 -4.29 -1.29 -8.84
N VAL A 39 -4.72 -0.86 -7.67
CA VAL A 39 -4.24 -1.28 -6.34
C VAL A 39 -5.42 -1.75 -5.52
N SER A 40 -5.19 -2.59 -4.51
CA SER A 40 -6.22 -2.91 -3.54
C SER A 40 -6.60 -1.65 -2.74
N GLU A 41 -7.79 -1.66 -2.14
CA GLU A 41 -8.24 -0.53 -1.33
C GLU A 41 -7.41 -0.39 -0.05
N ASP A 42 -7.04 -1.52 0.58
CA ASP A 42 -6.19 -1.55 1.76
C ASP A 42 -4.78 -1.02 1.47
N ASP A 43 -4.17 -1.40 0.33
CA ASP A 43 -2.87 -0.86 -0.07
C ASP A 43 -2.95 0.63 -0.35
N TRP A 44 -4.05 1.09 -0.97
CA TRP A 44 -4.26 2.51 -1.20
C TRP A 44 -4.36 3.30 0.12
N ARG A 45 -5.05 2.76 1.12
CA ARG A 45 -5.09 3.34 2.47
C ARG A 45 -3.72 3.34 3.11
N ALA A 46 -3.00 2.23 3.06
CA ALA A 46 -1.66 2.10 3.64
C ALA A 46 -0.66 3.09 3.02
N ILE A 47 -0.72 3.32 1.70
CA ILE A 47 0.08 4.32 1.01
C ILE A 47 -0.26 5.73 1.53
N ASN A 48 -1.54 6.08 1.64
CA ASN A 48 -1.95 7.38 2.15
C ASN A 48 -1.55 7.60 3.60
N GLU A 49 -1.69 6.59 4.46
CA GLU A 49 -1.27 6.65 5.86
C GLU A 49 0.25 6.83 5.97
N THR A 50 1.01 6.08 5.17
CA THR A 50 2.47 6.24 5.11
C THR A 50 2.84 7.67 4.70
N LEU A 51 2.20 8.21 3.65
CA LEU A 51 2.45 9.59 3.22
C LEU A 51 2.05 10.62 4.29
N TYR A 52 0.96 10.36 5.02
CA TYR A 52 0.53 11.20 6.13
C TYR A 52 1.57 11.21 7.27
N LEU A 53 2.01 10.05 7.74
CA LEU A 53 3.02 9.94 8.79
C LEU A 53 4.33 10.61 8.37
N LEU A 54 4.76 10.40 7.12
CA LEU A 54 5.97 11.03 6.58
C LEU A 54 5.88 12.56 6.44
N SER A 55 4.66 13.12 6.45
CA SER A 55 4.46 14.57 6.42
C SER A 55 4.66 15.24 7.80
N ILE A 56 4.63 14.45 8.87
CA ILE A 56 4.81 14.93 10.24
C ILE A 56 6.32 15.02 10.54
N PRO A 57 6.86 16.21 10.88
CA PRO A 57 8.28 16.36 11.18
C PRO A 57 8.75 15.44 12.31
N GLY A 58 9.85 14.71 12.10
CA GLY A 58 10.42 13.79 13.09
C GLY A 58 9.71 12.44 13.22
N MET A 59 8.54 12.26 12.59
CA MET A 59 7.74 11.03 12.70
C MET A 59 8.43 9.83 12.05
N ARG A 60 9.06 10.02 10.88
CA ARG A 60 9.83 8.96 10.21
C ARG A 60 10.92 8.43 11.13
N GLU A 61 11.70 9.33 11.71
CA GLU A 61 12.82 9.00 12.58
C GLU A 61 12.32 8.26 13.83
N SER A 62 11.26 8.76 14.47
CA SER A 62 10.63 8.12 15.62
C SER A 62 10.12 6.71 15.33
N ILE A 63 9.48 6.49 14.17
CA ILE A 63 9.03 5.14 13.76
C ILE A 63 10.22 4.20 13.55
N ILE A 64 11.29 4.66 12.88
CA ILE A 64 12.49 3.85 12.64
C ILE A 64 13.20 3.52 13.96
N GLU A 65 13.28 4.47 14.89
CA GLU A 65 13.82 4.26 16.23
C GLU A 65 13.02 3.16 16.94
N GLY A 66 11.69 3.30 17.02
CA GLY A 66 10.82 2.30 17.66
C GLY A 66 10.88 0.91 17.01
N MET A 67 11.06 0.82 15.69
CA MET A 67 11.26 -0.46 15.00
C MET A 67 12.59 -1.15 15.34
N ASN A 68 13.61 -0.39 15.73
CA ASN A 68 14.93 -0.90 16.09
C ASN A 68 15.08 -1.13 17.61
N THR A 69 14.15 -0.62 18.42
CA THR A 69 14.12 -0.83 19.87
C THR A 69 13.93 -2.33 20.18
N PRO A 70 14.84 -2.95 20.96
CA PRO A 70 14.69 -4.32 21.44
C PRO A 70 13.42 -4.51 22.29
N PHE A 71 12.82 -5.70 22.24
CA PHE A 71 11.59 -5.97 22.98
C PHE A 71 11.73 -5.85 24.51
N ASP A 72 12.92 -6.06 25.06
CA ASP A 72 13.21 -5.90 26.49
C ASP A 72 13.28 -4.44 26.94
N GLU A 73 13.41 -3.50 26.00
CA GLU A 73 13.34 -2.06 26.22
C GLU A 73 11.95 -1.47 25.93
N CYS A 74 11.02 -2.28 25.40
CA CYS A 74 9.63 -1.86 25.20
C CYS A 74 8.86 -1.86 26.52
N ASP A 75 8.05 -0.83 26.75
CA ASP A 75 7.11 -0.82 27.87
C ASP A 75 6.10 -1.97 27.74
N GLY A 76 6.03 -2.81 28.77
CA GLY A 76 5.10 -3.94 28.83
C GLY A 76 3.67 -3.56 29.19
N GLU A 77 3.47 -2.30 29.60
CA GLU A 77 2.18 -1.73 29.95
C GLU A 77 1.97 -0.45 29.16
N VAL A 78 0.74 -0.28 28.68
CA VAL A 78 0.32 0.91 27.95
C VAL A 78 -0.45 1.77 28.93
N GLU A 79 0.07 2.95 29.30
CA GLU A 79 -0.49 3.82 30.36
C GLU A 79 -1.78 4.57 29.99
N TRP A 80 -2.47 4.20 28.91
CA TRP A 80 -3.70 4.87 28.45
C TRP A 80 -4.94 3.97 28.49
#